data_AF-B7Q7G8-F1
#
_entry.id   AF-B7Q7G8-F1
#
_cell.length_a   1.000
_cell.length_b   1.000
_cell.length_c   1.000
_cell.angle_alpha   90.00
_cell.angle_beta   90.00
_cell.angle_gamma   90.00
#
_symmetry.space_group_name_H-M   'P 1'
#
loop_
_entity.id
_entity.type
_entity.pdbx_description
1 polymer ?
#
loop_
_entity_poly.entity_id
_entity_poly.type
_entity_poly.pdbx_seq_one_letter_code
_entity_poly.pdbx_strand_id
1 'polypeptide(L)'
;METIRSHWRDSAGWKAAGLPLTTTSDEACKLYDAAITQYVGWYDDPALGGLSATVSKIRQADPDFVMGQVLETGLTLIGTGESVSTSEVLRKDVARLAAIAKEGCPSRRERLHVDAVLAWSRGRMSRAAALWEDI
;
A
#
# COMPACT_ATOMS: atom_id res chain seq x y z
N MET A 1 -0.16 -28.65 8.82
CA MET A 1 -0.02 -27.32 9.46
C MET A 1 0.76 -26.47 8.48
N GLU A 2 0.08 -25.59 7.75
CA GLU A 2 0.76 -24.68 6.82
C GLU A 2 1.71 -23.78 7.62
N THR A 3 2.95 -23.69 7.16
CA THR A 3 3.97 -22.88 7.81
C THR A 3 3.72 -21.43 7.40
N ILE A 4 3.04 -20.66 8.26
CA ILE A 4 2.87 -19.23 8.05
C ILE A 4 4.24 -18.57 8.10
N ARG A 5 4.56 -17.76 7.09
CA ARG A 5 5.83 -17.03 6.98
C ARG A 5 6.01 -16.14 8.21
N SER A 6 7.12 -16.31 8.93
CA SER A 6 7.44 -15.58 10.16
C SER A 6 8.53 -14.50 10.00
N HIS A 7 9.09 -14.37 8.79
CA HIS A 7 10.16 -13.41 8.48
C HIS A 7 9.79 -12.52 7.31
N TRP A 8 9.73 -11.23 7.58
CA TRP A 8 9.35 -10.18 6.65
C TRP A 8 10.57 -9.36 6.20
N ARG A 9 10.57 -8.91 4.95
CA ARG A 9 11.63 -8.09 4.38
C ARG A 9 11.64 -6.72 5.05
N ASP A 10 12.80 -6.35 5.58
CA ASP A 10 13.13 -4.98 5.97
C ASP A 10 13.56 -4.15 4.75
N SER A 11 14.00 -2.90 4.94
CA SER A 11 14.42 -2.02 3.85
C SER A 11 15.54 -2.64 3.00
N ALA A 12 16.51 -3.30 3.64
CA ALA A 12 17.61 -3.98 2.96
C ALA A 12 17.11 -5.17 2.15
N GLY A 13 16.18 -5.98 2.69
CA GLY A 13 15.56 -7.10 2.00
C GLY A 13 14.77 -6.68 0.76
N TRP A 14 14.00 -5.59 0.85
CA TRP A 14 13.29 -5.02 -0.31
C TRP A 14 14.25 -4.51 -1.38
N LYS A 15 15.33 -3.84 -0.98
CA LYS A 15 16.39 -3.39 -1.90
C LYS A 15 17.11 -4.57 -2.57
N ALA A 16 17.46 -5.62 -1.82
CA ALA A 16 18.10 -6.82 -2.35
C ALA A 16 17.21 -7.56 -3.36
N ALA A 17 15.89 -7.49 -3.19
CA ALA A 17 14.90 -8.01 -4.14
C ALA A 17 14.69 -7.12 -5.38
N GLY A 18 15.44 -6.02 -5.55
CA GLY A 18 15.29 -5.09 -6.66
C GLY A 18 14.07 -4.18 -6.57
N LEU A 19 13.42 -4.11 -5.41
CA LEU A 19 12.17 -3.39 -5.17
C LEU A 19 12.32 -2.41 -3.99
N PRO A 20 13.26 -1.44 -4.06
CA PRO A 20 13.52 -0.54 -2.95
C PRO A 20 12.26 0.26 -2.57
N LEU A 21 12.10 0.47 -1.28
CA LEU A 21 11.07 1.32 -0.68
C LEU A 21 11.74 2.58 -0.13
N THR A 22 11.06 3.73 -0.18
CA THR A 22 11.68 5.00 0.22
C THR A 22 11.51 5.36 1.68
N THR A 23 10.70 4.59 2.42
CA THR A 23 10.65 4.71 3.89
C THR A 23 12.00 4.34 4.51
N THR A 24 12.35 5.02 5.59
CA THR A 24 13.49 4.67 6.44
C THR A 24 13.08 3.77 7.61
N SER A 25 11.80 3.41 7.74
CA SER A 25 11.27 2.57 8.81
C SER A 25 11.32 1.09 8.41
N ASP A 26 12.29 0.35 8.97
CA ASP A 26 12.37 -1.10 8.77
C ASP A 26 11.12 -1.83 9.28
N GLU A 27 10.49 -1.30 10.33
CA GLU A 27 9.23 -1.85 10.84
C GLU A 27 8.09 -1.68 9.83
N ALA A 28 7.97 -0.50 9.20
CA ALA A 28 6.99 -0.28 8.14
C ALA A 28 7.23 -1.20 6.93
N CYS A 29 8.50 -1.41 6.53
CA CYS A 29 8.88 -2.35 5.47
C CYS A 29 8.43 -3.79 5.78
N LYS A 30 8.65 -4.25 7.02
CA LYS A 30 8.27 -5.60 7.47
C LYS A 30 6.75 -5.77 7.50
N LEU A 31 6.04 -4.82 8.11
CA LEU A 31 4.58 -4.84 8.16
C LEU A 31 3.95 -4.77 6.76
N TYR A 32 4.57 -4.04 5.84
CA TYR A 32 4.13 -3.97 4.45
C TYR A 32 4.32 -5.29 3.70
N ASP A 33 5.46 -5.97 3.86
CA ASP A 33 5.67 -7.30 3.31
C ASP A 33 4.70 -8.33 3.91
N ALA A 34 4.41 -8.22 5.21
CA ALA A 34 3.41 -9.03 5.89
C ALA A 34 1.99 -8.79 5.34
N ALA A 35 1.61 -7.53 5.12
CA ALA A 35 0.31 -7.16 4.57
C ALA A 35 0.14 -7.66 3.13
N ILE A 36 1.17 -7.51 2.27
CA ILE A 36 1.14 -8.06 0.91
C ILE A 36 1.00 -9.58 0.95
N THR A 37 1.74 -10.26 1.83
CA THR A 37 1.69 -11.72 1.90
C THR A 37 0.30 -12.21 2.34
N GLN A 38 -0.32 -11.56 3.33
CA GLN A 38 -1.71 -11.82 3.74
C GLN A 38 -2.69 -11.57 2.58
N TYR A 39 -2.58 -10.42 1.91
CA TYR A 39 -3.46 -10.04 0.81
C TYR A 39 -3.37 -11.00 -0.39
N VAL A 40 -2.16 -11.31 -0.85
CA VAL A 40 -1.92 -12.20 -2.00
C VAL A 40 -2.16 -13.67 -1.65
N GLY A 41 -1.84 -14.06 -0.41
CA GLY A 41 -2.06 -15.42 0.09
C GLY A 41 -3.51 -15.68 0.50
N TRP A 42 -4.37 -14.66 0.50
CA TRP A 42 -5.76 -14.74 0.91
C TRP A 42 -5.95 -15.34 2.32
N TYR A 43 -5.19 -14.84 3.29
CA TYR A 43 -5.29 -15.27 4.69
C TYR A 43 -5.07 -14.11 5.65
N ASP A 44 -5.57 -14.25 6.87
CA ASP A 44 -5.27 -13.37 7.99
C ASP A 44 -4.24 -14.05 8.89
N ASP A 45 -3.16 -13.34 9.25
CA ASP A 45 -2.20 -13.77 10.26
C ASP A 45 -2.73 -13.39 11.65
N PRO A 46 -3.11 -14.37 12.50
CA PRO A 46 -3.64 -14.08 13.83
C PRO A 46 -2.63 -13.37 14.74
N ALA A 47 -1.33 -13.59 14.55
CA ALA A 47 -0.28 -12.94 15.34
C ALA A 47 -0.17 -11.44 15.01
N LEU A 48 -0.57 -11.04 13.79
CA LEU A 48 -0.60 -9.65 13.37
C LEU A 48 -1.98 -8.98 13.56
N GLY A 49 -3.01 -9.77 13.88
CA GLY A 49 -4.40 -9.32 14.00
C GLY A 49 -5.13 -9.25 12.66
N GLY A 50 -4.64 -10.00 11.66
CA GLY A 50 -5.16 -9.99 10.29
C GLY A 50 -4.70 -8.79 9.45
N LEU A 51 -5.14 -8.75 8.19
CA LEU A 51 -4.70 -7.77 7.20
C LEU A 51 -5.03 -6.34 7.63
N SER A 52 -6.26 -6.10 8.12
CA SER A 52 -6.71 -4.77 8.54
C SER A 52 -5.86 -4.20 9.68
N ALA A 53 -5.60 -4.99 10.72
CA ALA A 53 -4.73 -4.56 11.82
C ALA A 53 -3.28 -4.37 11.36
N THR A 54 -2.80 -5.20 10.44
CA THR A 54 -1.46 -5.08 9.86
C THR A 54 -1.31 -3.76 9.10
N VAL A 55 -2.27 -3.40 8.26
CA VAL A 55 -2.28 -2.12 7.53
C VAL A 55 -2.33 -0.92 8.48
N SER A 56 -3.16 -0.98 9.53
CA SER A 56 -3.20 0.06 10.57
C SER A 56 -1.84 0.25 11.25
N LYS A 57 -1.13 -0.84 11.55
CA LYS A 57 0.23 -0.80 12.12
C LYS A 57 1.26 -0.19 11.17
N ILE A 58 1.13 -0.38 9.85
CA ILE A 58 2.01 0.27 8.87
C ILE A 58 1.92 1.80 9.03
N ARG A 59 0.70 2.35 9.07
CA ARG A 59 0.47 3.79 9.23
C ARG A 59 0.99 4.34 10.56
N GLN A 60 0.94 3.55 11.62
CA GLN A 60 1.51 3.91 12.92
C GLN A 60 3.05 3.89 12.90
N ALA A 61 3.65 2.95 12.19
CA ALA A 61 5.10 2.80 12.09
C ALA A 61 5.75 3.88 11.21
N ASP A 62 5.07 4.31 10.14
CA ASP A 62 5.48 5.44 9.30
C ASP A 62 4.27 6.06 8.57
N PRO A 63 3.73 7.20 9.05
CA PRO A 63 2.61 7.89 8.41
C PRO A 63 2.91 8.44 7.01
N ASP A 64 4.19 8.67 6.68
CA ASP A 64 4.63 9.24 5.41
C ASP A 64 5.08 8.15 4.42
N PHE A 65 5.00 6.87 4.80
CA PHE A 65 5.36 5.78 3.92
C PHE A 65 4.41 5.68 2.72
N VAL A 66 4.94 6.00 1.54
CA VAL A 66 4.17 6.09 0.28
C VAL A 66 3.45 4.79 -0.04
N MET A 67 4.16 3.65 -0.03
CA MET A 67 3.55 2.37 -0.37
C MET A 67 2.54 1.88 0.68
N GLY A 68 2.71 2.27 1.95
CA GLY A 68 1.71 2.03 2.99
C GLY A 68 0.40 2.74 2.69
N GLN A 69 0.46 4.04 2.36
CA GLN A 69 -0.71 4.85 1.99
C GLN A 69 -1.38 4.36 0.69
N VAL A 70 -0.57 3.95 -0.29
CA VAL A 70 -1.06 3.30 -1.53
C VAL A 70 -1.83 2.03 -1.20
N LEU A 71 -1.29 1.16 -0.36
CA LEU A 71 -1.92 -0.12 -0.02
C LEU A 71 -3.23 0.10 0.73
N GLU A 72 -3.22 0.93 1.77
CA GLU A 72 -4.42 1.25 2.56
C GLU A 72 -5.53 1.85 1.67
N THR A 73 -5.21 2.88 0.89
CA THR A 73 -6.18 3.53 0.00
C THR A 73 -6.68 2.59 -1.09
N GLY A 74 -5.79 1.79 -1.69
CA GLY A 74 -6.13 0.80 -2.71
C GLY A 74 -7.05 -0.31 -2.18
N LEU A 75 -6.78 -0.83 -0.98
CA LEU A 75 -7.63 -1.83 -0.33
C LEU A 75 -9.02 -1.28 0.03
N THR A 76 -9.10 -0.01 0.44
CA THR A 76 -10.40 0.64 0.67
C THR A 76 -11.16 0.83 -0.64
N LEU A 77 -10.48 1.17 -1.75
CA LEU A 77 -11.10 1.36 -3.07
C LEU A 77 -11.57 0.06 -3.73
N ILE A 78 -10.83 -1.04 -3.57
CA ILE A 78 -11.25 -2.36 -4.07
C ILE A 78 -12.41 -2.91 -3.23
N GLY A 79 -12.46 -2.55 -1.95
CA GLY A 79 -13.61 -2.83 -1.09
C GLY A 79 -14.85 -2.09 -1.57
N THR A 80 -15.99 -2.78 -1.62
CA THR A 80 -17.28 -2.16 -2.01
C THR A 80 -18.02 -1.51 -0.82
N GLY A 81 -17.34 -1.32 0.31
CA GLY A 81 -17.93 -0.78 1.54
C GLY A 81 -18.05 0.75 1.56
N GLU A 82 -17.17 1.44 0.85
CA GLU A 82 -17.10 2.91 0.82
C GLU A 82 -16.83 3.44 -0.60
N SER A 83 -17.04 4.75 -0.80
CA SER A 83 -16.68 5.44 -2.04
C SER A 83 -16.08 6.80 -1.74
N VAL A 84 -15.29 7.37 -2.66
CA VAL A 84 -14.68 8.70 -2.50
C VAL A 84 -15.74 9.80 -2.29
N SER A 85 -16.93 9.61 -2.87
CA SER A 85 -18.07 10.52 -2.68
C SER A 85 -18.66 10.44 -1.28
N THR A 86 -18.70 9.27 -0.66
CA THR A 86 -19.42 9.03 0.60
C THR A 86 -18.51 9.01 1.84
N SER A 87 -17.22 8.71 1.70
CA SER A 87 -16.27 8.61 2.81
C SER A 87 -15.34 9.82 2.86
N GLU A 88 -15.41 10.57 3.96
CA GLU A 88 -14.49 11.70 4.20
C GLU A 88 -13.06 11.21 4.40
N VAL A 89 -12.88 10.07 5.07
CA VAL A 89 -11.58 9.45 5.32
C VAL A 89 -10.92 9.09 3.99
N LEU A 90 -11.62 8.32 3.15
CA LEU A 90 -11.10 7.95 1.84
C LEU A 90 -10.79 9.17 0.96
N ARG A 91 -11.61 10.22 1.03
CA ARG A 91 -11.35 11.48 0.31
C ARG A 91 -10.07 12.15 0.76
N LYS A 92 -9.78 12.15 2.07
CA LYS A 92 -8.53 12.68 2.63
C LYS A 92 -7.33 11.85 2.21
N ASP A 93 -7.44 10.52 2.24
CA ASP A 93 -6.34 9.64 1.82
C ASP A 93 -6.04 9.80 0.32
N VAL A 94 -7.06 9.89 -0.54
CA VAL A 94 -6.90 10.22 -1.97
C VAL A 94 -6.24 11.60 -2.18
N ALA A 95 -6.64 12.60 -1.40
CA ALA A 95 -6.04 13.93 -1.47
C ALA A 95 -4.55 13.91 -1.05
N ARG A 96 -4.20 13.11 -0.05
CA ARG A 96 -2.80 12.92 0.38
C ARG A 96 -1.97 12.27 -0.72
N LEU A 97 -2.46 11.21 -1.38
CA LEU A 97 -1.78 10.62 -2.53
C LEU A 97 -1.59 11.62 -3.68
N ALA A 98 -2.57 12.49 -3.92
CA ALA A 98 -2.45 13.56 -4.92
C ALA A 98 -1.38 14.60 -4.55
N ALA A 99 -1.21 14.90 -3.26
CA ALA A 99 -0.13 15.77 -2.78
C ALA A 99 1.24 15.12 -3.01
N ILE A 100 1.41 13.84 -2.67
CA ILE A 100 2.66 13.08 -2.90
C ILE A 100 3.04 13.08 -4.39
N ALA A 101 2.06 12.90 -5.29
CA ALA A 101 2.31 12.94 -6.74
C ALA A 101 2.83 14.31 -7.21
N LYS A 102 2.41 15.40 -6.56
CA LYS A 102 2.77 16.78 -6.89
C LYS A 102 4.11 17.21 -6.28
N GLU A 103 4.38 16.83 -5.04
CA GLU A 103 5.61 17.17 -4.30
C GLU A 103 6.83 16.44 -4.85
N GLY A 104 6.62 15.37 -5.62
CA GLY A 104 7.65 14.55 -6.23
C GLY A 104 7.76 13.23 -5.49
N CYS A 105 7.15 12.18 -6.07
CA CYS A 105 7.32 10.83 -5.55
C CYS A 105 8.80 10.44 -5.57
N PRO A 106 9.31 9.83 -4.49
CA PRO A 106 10.74 9.58 -4.33
C PRO A 106 11.28 8.47 -5.26
N SER A 107 10.44 7.60 -5.81
CA SER A 107 10.84 6.64 -6.85
C SER A 107 9.82 6.50 -7.99
N ARG A 108 10.28 6.07 -9.18
CA ARG A 108 9.42 5.80 -10.35
C ARG A 108 8.37 4.72 -10.05
N ARG A 109 8.75 3.65 -9.35
CA ARG A 109 7.85 2.54 -9.01
C ARG A 109 6.73 2.99 -8.09
N GLU A 110 7.06 3.74 -7.03
CA GLU A 110 6.04 4.26 -6.11
C GLU A 110 5.14 5.29 -6.80
N ARG A 111 5.72 6.13 -7.67
CA ARG A 111 4.95 7.05 -8.51
C ARG A 111 3.89 6.35 -9.33
N LEU A 112 4.23 5.25 -10.01
CA LEU A 112 3.28 4.49 -10.81
C LEU A 112 2.13 3.93 -9.96
N HIS A 113 2.43 3.41 -8.77
CA HIS A 113 1.39 2.95 -7.85
C HIS A 113 0.47 4.08 -7.37
N VAL A 114 1.04 5.23 -7.00
CA VAL A 114 0.28 6.43 -6.61
C VAL A 114 -0.64 6.87 -7.75
N ASP A 115 -0.10 6.99 -8.96
CA ASP A 115 -0.85 7.40 -10.14
C ASP A 115 -1.96 6.39 -10.50
N ALA A 116 -1.72 5.09 -10.31
CA ALA A 116 -2.70 4.04 -10.55
C ALA A 116 -3.88 4.13 -9.58
N VAL A 117 -3.61 4.28 -8.28
CA VAL A 117 -4.64 4.46 -7.25
C VAL A 117 -5.42 5.77 -7.49
N LEU A 118 -4.75 6.85 -7.90
CA LEU A 118 -5.41 8.11 -8.28
C LEU A 118 -6.20 8.03 -9.58
N ALA A 119 -5.88 7.11 -10.49
CA ALA A 119 -6.69 6.82 -11.66
C ALA A 119 -7.95 6.04 -11.25
N TRP A 120 -7.78 5.00 -10.43
CA TRP A 120 -8.87 4.18 -9.90
C TRP A 120 -9.87 5.00 -9.10
N SER A 121 -9.41 5.83 -8.15
CA SER A 121 -10.29 6.66 -7.31
C SER A 121 -11.16 7.65 -8.10
N ARG A 122 -10.80 7.91 -9.36
CA ARG A 122 -11.53 8.79 -10.30
C ARG A 122 -12.33 8.01 -11.35
N GLY A 123 -12.49 6.69 -11.17
CA GLY A 123 -13.21 5.82 -12.10
C GLY A 123 -12.48 5.54 -13.41
N ARG A 124 -11.19 5.90 -13.54
CA ARG A 124 -10.41 5.72 -14.78
C ARG A 124 -9.75 4.33 -14.81
N MET A 125 -10.57 3.29 -14.84
CA MET A 125 -10.13 1.89 -14.66
C MET A 125 -9.08 1.45 -15.69
N SER A 126 -9.29 1.74 -16.98
CA SER A 126 -8.32 1.38 -18.03
C SER A 126 -6.97 2.06 -17.83
N ARG A 127 -6.95 3.29 -17.31
CA ARG A 127 -5.70 4.00 -17.00
C ARG A 127 -5.02 3.41 -15.77
N ALA A 128 -5.77 3.05 -14.74
CA ALA A 128 -5.24 2.38 -13.56
C ALA A 128 -4.59 1.04 -13.94
N ALA A 129 -5.27 0.22 -14.74
CA ALA A 129 -4.76 -1.04 -15.26
C ALA A 129 -3.44 -0.88 -16.01
N ALA A 130 -3.39 0.01 -17.01
CA ALA A 130 -2.17 0.27 -17.77
C ALA A 130 -1.00 0.74 -16.88
N LEU A 131 -1.28 1.51 -15.83
CA LEU A 131 -0.24 1.94 -14.89
C LEU A 131 0.28 0.79 -14.01
N TRP A 132 -0.57 -0.16 -13.61
CA TRP A 132 -0.09 -1.35 -12.89
C TRP A 132 0.67 -2.32 -13.79
N GLU A 133 0.33 -2.41 -15.07
CA GLU A 133 1.07 -3.21 -16.06
C GLU A 133 2.49 -2.68 -16.32
N ASP A 134 2.72 -1.38 -16.11
CA ASP A 134 4.02 -0.71 -16.28
C ASP A 134 4.97 -0.83 -15.06
N ILE A 135 4.52 -1.48 -13.97
CA ILE A 135 5.24 -1.64 -12.69
C ILE A 135 6.04 -2.94 -12.67
#